data_AF-A0A645E5D9-F1
#
_entry.id   AF-A0A645E5D9-F1
#
_cell.length_a   1.000
_cell.length_b   1.000
_cell.length_c   1.000
_cell.angle_alpha   90.00
_cell.angle_beta   90.00
_cell.angle_gamma   90.00
#
_symmetry.space_group_name_H-M   'P 1'
#
loop_
_entity.id
_entity.type
_entity.pdbx_description
1 polymer ?
#
loop_
_entity_poly.entity_id
_entity_poly.type
_entity_poly.pdbx_seq_one_letter_code
_entity_poly.pdbx_strand_id
1 'polypeptide(L)' 'MTRANILEKSEVKGVPIYFGTGVNPVNSPAQFFVAWGKGVLEGGLIRTFNSEQADYGFLWFIDEDEALERYSLLKQI' A
#
# COMPACT_ATOMS: atom_id res chain seq x y z
N MET A 1 -2.99 -9.84 8.59
CA MET A 1 -2.06 -9.59 7.45
C MET A 1 -2.50 -10.46 6.29
N THR A 2 -2.15 -10.08 5.06
CA THR A 2 -2.46 -10.85 3.85
C THR A 2 -1.27 -10.82 2.89
N ARG A 3 -1.25 -11.71 1.91
CA ARG A 3 -0.19 -11.74 0.89
C ARG A 3 -0.33 -10.54 -0.04
N ALA A 4 0.75 -9.78 -0.17
CA ALA A 4 0.81 -8.65 -1.08
C ALA A 4 1.21 -9.12 -2.49
N ASN A 5 0.43 -8.76 -3.49
CA ASN A 5 0.79 -8.86 -4.90
C ASN A 5 1.22 -7.48 -5.41
N ILE A 6 2.51 -7.25 -5.57
CA ILE A 6 3.04 -5.95 -5.96
C ILE A 6 2.89 -5.77 -7.47
N LEU A 7 2.12 -4.77 -7.86
CA LEU A 7 1.94 -4.39 -9.26
C LEU A 7 2.98 -3.34 -9.66
N GLU A 8 3.24 -2.38 -8.77
CA GLU A 8 4.25 -1.37 -8.99
C GLU A 8 5.02 -1.03 -7.72
N LYS A 9 6.28 -0.65 -7.89
CA LYS A 9 7.16 -0.22 -6.81
C LYS A 9 7.93 1.02 -7.25
N SER A 10 8.00 2.01 -6.38
CA SER A 10 8.84 3.19 -6.51
C SER A 10 9.65 3.42 -5.23
N GLU A 11 10.55 4.39 -5.28
CA GLU A 11 11.30 4.87 -4.12
C GLU A 11 11.41 6.40 -4.20
N VAL A 12 11.05 7.08 -3.11
CA VAL A 12 11.14 8.53 -2.99
C VAL A 12 11.98 8.85 -1.77
N LYS A 13 13.11 9.54 -1.96
CA LYS A 13 14.04 9.93 -0.88
C LYS A 13 14.45 8.75 0.04
N GLY A 14 14.57 7.54 -0.52
CA GLY A 14 14.92 6.32 0.23
C GLY A 14 13.75 5.66 0.98
N VAL A 15 12.52 6.16 0.80
CA VAL A 15 11.27 5.55 1.28
C VAL A 15 10.68 4.72 0.15
N PRO A 16 10.56 3.39 0.30
CA PRO A 16 9.92 2.57 -0.70
C PRO A 16 8.41 2.80 -0.68
N ILE A 17 7.80 2.85 -1.86
CA ILE A 17 6.37 3.00 -2.06
C ILE A 17 5.91 1.87 -2.97
N TYR A 18 4.80 1.24 -2.62
CA TYR A 18 4.26 0.07 -3.28
C TYR A 18 2.81 0.32 -3.65
N PHE A 19 2.46 -0.08 -4.86
CA PHE A 19 1.09 -0.24 -5.31
C PHE A 19 0.87 -1.72 -5.63
N GLY A 20 -0.25 -2.27 -5.17
CA GLY A 20 -0.48 -3.69 -5.35
C GLY A 20 -1.88 -4.13 -5.00
N THR A 21 -2.08 -5.44 -5.06
CA THR A 21 -3.34 -6.08 -4.70
C THR A 21 -3.20 -7.10 -3.57
N GLY A 22 -4.29 -7.31 -2.85
CA GLY A 22 -4.35 -8.30 -1.77
C GLY A 22 -5.79 -8.49 -1.29
N VAL A 23 -6.00 -9.44 -0.38
CA VAL A 23 -7.33 -9.66 0.22
C VAL A 23 -7.34 -9.07 1.61
N ASN A 24 -8.11 -7.99 1.82
CA ASN A 24 -8.39 -7.47 3.15
C ASN A 24 -9.59 -8.21 3.78
N PRO A 25 -9.39 -9.06 4.80
CA PRO A 25 -10.48 -9.82 5.41
C PRO A 25 -11.34 -9.00 6.39
N VAL A 26 -10.94 -7.76 6.73
CA VAL A 26 -11.59 -6.96 7.79
C VAL A 26 -12.66 -6.02 7.22
N ASN A 27 -12.43 -5.41 6.05
CA ASN A 27 -13.23 -4.28 5.56
C ASN A 27 -14.05 -4.57 4.28
N SER A 28 -14.47 -5.81 4.00
CA SER A 28 -15.00 -6.22 2.68
C SER A 28 -13.87 -6.26 1.63
N PRO A 29 -14.07 -6.69 0.35
CA PRO A 29 -12.95 -7.02 -0.53
C PRO A 29 -12.30 -5.75 -1.09
N ALA A 30 -11.53 -5.04 -0.25
CA ALA A 30 -10.52 -4.13 -0.75
C ALA A 30 -9.45 -4.98 -1.44
N GLN A 31 -9.32 -4.76 -2.75
CA GLN A 31 -8.41 -5.50 -3.59
C GLN A 31 -7.11 -4.75 -3.81
N PHE A 32 -7.13 -3.41 -3.76
CA PHE A 32 -5.98 -2.58 -4.03
C PHE A 32 -5.40 -2.02 -2.74
N PHE A 33 -4.10 -1.80 -2.72
CA PHE A 33 -3.45 -1.11 -1.63
C PHE A 33 -2.33 -0.20 -2.13
N VAL A 34 -2.06 0.80 -1.30
CA VAL A 34 -0.84 1.60 -1.38
C VAL A 34 -0.12 1.49 -0.05
N ALA A 35 1.16 1.19 -0.08
CA ALA A 35 1.98 1.04 1.12
C ALA A 35 3.31 1.76 0.98
N TRP A 36 3.79 2.40 2.04
CA TRP A 36 5.08 3.08 2.06
C TRP A 36 5.81 2.87 3.38
N GLY A 37 7.13 3.07 3.34
CA GLY A 37 7.99 2.94 4.51
C GLY A 37 8.77 1.63 4.56
N LYS A 38 9.88 1.66 5.31
CA LYS A 38 10.75 0.49 5.48
C LYS A 38 10.03 -0.59 6.29
N GLY A 39 10.07 -1.83 5.81
CA GLY A 39 9.44 -2.96 6.50
C GLY A 39 7.91 -3.01 6.37
N VAL A 40 7.28 -2.15 5.57
CA VAL A 40 5.82 -2.15 5.41
C VAL A 40 5.27 -3.45 4.80
N LEU A 41 6.13 -4.20 4.10
CA LEU A 41 5.87 -5.54 3.56
C LEU A 41 6.76 -6.58 4.25
N GLU A 42 6.45 -6.93 5.49
CA GLU A 42 7.20 -7.95 6.26
C GLU A 42 7.06 -9.32 5.58
N GLY A 43 8.11 -9.79 4.89
CA GLY A 43 8.10 -11.08 4.19
C GLY A 43 7.08 -11.16 3.04
N GLY A 44 6.73 -10.03 2.43
CA GLY A 44 5.69 -9.96 1.38
C GLY A 44 4.26 -10.01 1.94
N LEU A 45 4.10 -9.84 3.25
CA LEU A 45 2.80 -9.69 3.90
C LEU A 45 2.52 -8.22 4.17
N ILE A 46 1.27 -7.81 3.99
CA ILE A 46 0.80 -6.47 4.30
C ILE A 46 -0.25 -6.51 5.42
N ARG A 47 -0.24 -5.48 6.28
CA ARG A 47 -1.25 -5.31 7.32
C ARG A 47 -2.60 -4.95 6.72
N THR A 48 -3.66 -5.50 7.29
CA THR A 48 -5.03 -5.48 6.73
C THR A 48 -5.90 -4.35 7.29
N PHE A 49 -5.43 -3.63 8.30
CA PHE A 49 -6.07 -2.38 8.74
C PHE A 49 -5.47 -1.22 7.97
N ASN A 50 -6.09 -0.04 7.97
CA ASN A 50 -5.44 1.16 7.42
C ASN A 50 -4.56 1.80 8.50
N SER A 51 -3.39 2.32 8.11
CA SER A 51 -2.52 3.11 8.97
C SER A 51 -1.77 4.12 8.12
N GLU A 52 -1.72 5.37 8.59
CA GLU A 52 -1.06 6.46 7.87
C GLU A 52 -0.20 7.25 8.84
N GLN A 53 1.11 7.26 8.59
CA GLN A 53 2.11 8.05 9.30
C GLN A 53 3.07 8.67 8.28
N ALA A 54 3.83 9.67 8.72
CA ALA A 54 4.76 10.37 7.84
C ALA A 54 5.80 9.42 7.21
N ASP A 55 6.34 8.49 8.01
CA ASP A 55 7.46 7.63 7.58
C ASP A 55 7.01 6.26 7.05
N TYR A 56 5.76 5.85 7.35
CA TYR A 56 5.19 4.60 6.87
C TYR A 56 3.67 4.62 6.87
N GLY A 57 3.09 3.75 6.04
CA GLY A 57 1.66 3.54 6.06
C GLY A 57 1.20 2.53 5.04
N PHE A 58 -0.04 2.11 5.16
CA PHE A 58 -0.70 1.19 4.27
C PHE A 58 -2.18 1.52 4.26
N LEU A 59 -2.69 1.76 3.06
CA LEU A 59 -4.07 2.15 2.79
C LEU A 59 -4.67 1.15 1.82
N TRP A 60 -5.88 0.72 2.10
CA TRP A 60 -6.66 -0.21 1.30
C TRP A 60 -7.78 0.51 0.57
N PHE A 61 -7.99 0.09 -0.68
CA PHE A 61 -8.96 0.69 -1.59
C PHE A 61 -9.76 -0.41 -2.30
N ILE A 62 -11.02 -0.11 -2.58
CA ILE A 62 -11.88 -0.95 -3.41
C ILE A 62 -11.72 -0.54 -4.88
N ASP A 63 -11.55 0.76 -5.12
CA ASP A 63 -11.38 1.35 -6.44
C ASP A 63 -9.89 1.47 -6.81
N GLU A 64 -9.56 1.12 -8.05
CA GLU A 64 -8.19 1.15 -8.56
C GLU A 64 -7.70 2.58 -8.81
N ASP A 65 -8.56 3.45 -9.32
CA ASP A 65 -8.21 4.84 -9.66
C ASP A 65 -7.91 5.63 -8.39
N GLU A 66 -8.70 5.44 -7.31
CA GLU A 66 -8.41 6.03 -6.00
C GLU A 66 -7.05 5.59 -5.46
N ALA A 67 -6.71 4.31 -5.62
CA ALA A 67 -5.42 3.77 -5.19
C ALA A 67 -4.26 4.34 -6.03
N LEU A 68 -4.43 4.43 -7.35
CA LEU A 68 -3.44 4.99 -8.27
C LEU A 68 -3.21 6.49 -8.05
N GLU A 69 -4.27 7.25 -7.76
CA GLU A 69 -4.16 8.66 -7.40
C GLU A 69 -3.33 8.80 -6.12
N ARG A 70 -3.64 8.02 -5.08
CA ARG A 70 -2.89 8.07 -3.81
C ARG A 70 -1.42 7.69 -4.02
N TYR A 71 -1.16 6.64 -4.79
CA TYR A 71 0.20 6.21 -5.12
C TYR A 71 0.97 7.29 -5.89
N SER A 72 0.32 7.96 -6.85
CA SER A 72 0.90 9.07 -7.61
C SER A 72 1.19 10.29 -6.76
N LEU A 73 0.34 10.60 -5.78
CA LEU A 73 0.59 11.67 -4.82
C LEU A 73 1.81 11.38 -3.94
N LEU A 74 1.94 10.15 -3.44
CA LEU A 74 3.08 9.74 -2.60
C LEU A 74 4.41 9.77 -3.38
N LYS A 75 4.39 9.56 -4.70
CA LYS A 75 5.58 9.67 -5.56
C LYS A 75 6.14 11.09 -5.70
N GLN A 76 5.33 12.11 -5.43
CA GLN A 76 5.69 13.51 -5.64
C GLN A 76 6.31 14.19 -4.40
N ILE A 77 6.50 13.44 -3.30
CA ILE A 77 6.94 13.97 -2.00
C ILE A 77 8.43 14.32 -1.96
#